data_AF-A0AAE2LJ14-F1
#
_entry.id   AF-A0AAE2LJ14-F1
#
_cell.length_a   1.000
_cell.length_b   1.000
_cell.length_c   1.000
_cell.angle_alpha   90.00
_cell.angle_beta   90.00
_cell.angle_gamma   90.00
#
_symmetry.space_group_name_H-M   'P 1'
#
loop_
_entity.id
_entity.type
_entity.pdbx_description
1 polymer ?
#
loop_
_entity_poly.entity_id
_entity_poly.type
_entity_poly.pdbx_seq_one_letter_code
_entity_poly.pdbx_strand_id
1 'polypeptide(L)' 'MKAFVRAVNRADLVAAKDPAAVGAVLEKYGKLPPQVFAKMRLPVYTDQISTDALQGTADLMNHLGFTSKPVDTKEMIWP' A
#
# COMPACT_ATOMS: atom_id res chain seq x y z
N MET A 1 4.14 13.93 -12.72
CA MET A 1 3.53 13.41 -11.47
C MET A 1 2.07 12.99 -11.61
N LYS A 2 1.11 13.90 -11.90
CA LYS A 2 -0.34 13.58 -11.85
C LYS A 2 -0.78 12.39 -12.73
N ALA A 3 -0.24 12.25 -13.93
CA ALA A 3 -0.57 11.12 -14.81
C ALA A 3 -0.09 9.77 -14.27
N PHE A 4 1.08 9.76 -13.61
CA PHE A 4 1.65 8.58 -12.97
C PHE A 4 0.82 8.15 -11.76
N VAL A 5 0.50 9.08 -10.85
CA VAL A 5 -0.36 8.80 -9.67
C VAL A 5 -1.72 8.23 -10.10
N ARG A 6 -2.35 8.82 -11.12
CA ARG A 6 -3.61 8.27 -11.66
C ARG A 6 -3.48 6.84 -12.20
N ALA A 7 -2.35 6.50 -12.82
CA ALA A 7 -2.11 5.16 -13.33
C ALA A 7 -1.93 4.16 -12.18
N VAL A 8 -1.20 4.54 -11.14
CA VAL A 8 -1.02 3.73 -9.92
C VAL A 8 -2.36 3.50 -9.21
N ASN A 9 -3.15 4.55 -8.96
CA ASN A 9 -4.45 4.40 -8.31
C ASN A 9 -5.41 3.48 -9.11
N ARG A 10 -5.35 3.51 -10.45
CA ARG A 10 -6.12 2.58 -11.29
C ARG A 10 -5.62 1.15 -11.16
N ALA A 11 -4.31 0.94 -11.06
CA ALA A 11 -3.74 -0.39 -10.83
C ALA A 11 -4.13 -0.93 -9.45
N ASP A 12 -4.12 -0.10 -8.41
CA ASP A 12 -4.52 -0.49 -7.05
C ASP A 12 -6.00 -0.90 -7.00
N LEU A 13 -6.88 -0.18 -7.71
CA LEU A 13 -8.28 -0.56 -7.86
C LEU A 13 -8.47 -1.93 -8.54
N VAL A 14 -7.65 -2.24 -9.54
CA VAL A 14 -7.66 -3.56 -10.19
C VAL A 14 -7.16 -4.62 -9.22
N ALA A 15 -6.06 -4.36 -8.51
CA ALA A 15 -5.51 -5.29 -7.54
C ALA A 15 -6.46 -5.58 -6.36
N ALA A 16 -7.25 -4.58 -5.96
CA ALA A 16 -8.26 -4.70 -4.91
C ALA A 16 -9.46 -5.56 -5.33
N LYS A 17 -9.89 -5.46 -6.58
CA LYS A 17 -11.11 -6.11 -7.11
C LYS A 17 -10.85 -7.46 -7.77
N ASP A 18 -9.66 -7.64 -8.33
CA ASP A 18 -9.25 -8.84 -9.04
C ASP A 18 -7.87 -9.32 -8.56
N PRO A 19 -7.82 -10.07 -7.44
CA PRO A 19 -6.59 -10.69 -6.98
C PRO A 19 -5.97 -11.64 -8.01
N ALA A 20 -6.75 -12.27 -8.89
CA ALA A 20 -6.20 -13.20 -9.88
C ALA A 20 -5.34 -12.48 -10.93
N ALA A 21 -5.71 -11.25 -11.31
CA ALA A 21 -4.89 -10.41 -12.17
C ALA A 21 -3.50 -10.11 -11.55
N VAL A 22 -3.44 -9.91 -10.23
CA VAL A 22 -2.16 -9.74 -9.51
C VAL A 22 -1.32 -11.02 -9.58
N GLY A 23 -1.96 -12.17 -9.40
CA GLY A 23 -1.31 -13.48 -9.51
C GLY A 23 -0.65 -13.71 -10.88
N ALA A 24 -1.36 -13.40 -11.96
CA ALA A 24 -0.84 -13.54 -13.33
C ALA A 24 0.39 -12.65 -13.59
N VAL A 25 0.41 -11.43 -13.03
CA VAL A 25 1.56 -10.52 -13.13
C VAL A 25 2.75 -11.07 -12.33
N LEU A 26 2.53 -11.57 -11.12
CA LEU A 26 3.57 -12.14 -10.26
C LEU A 26 4.14 -13.45 -10.82
N GLU A 27 3.31 -14.26 -11.47
CA GLU A 27 3.77 -15.45 -12.19
C GLU A 27 4.68 -15.06 -13.35
N LYS A 28 4.20 -14.15 -14.21
CA LYS A 28 4.89 -13.76 -15.44
C LYS A 28 6.19 -12.98 -15.19
N TYR A 29 6.18 -12.04 -14.26
CA TYR A 29 7.31 -11.12 -14.03
C TYR A 29 8.05 -11.38 -12.72
N GLY A 30 7.34 -11.81 -11.68
CA GLY A 30 7.93 -12.16 -10.38
C GLY A 30 8.48 -13.59 -10.32
N LYS A 31 8.22 -14.42 -11.34
CA LYS A 31 8.60 -15.85 -11.39
C LYS A 31 8.09 -16.65 -10.19
N LEU A 32 6.98 -16.21 -9.60
CA LEU A 32 6.32 -16.91 -8.51
C LEU A 32 5.47 -18.05 -9.08
N PRO A 33 5.68 -19.30 -8.64
CA PRO A 33 4.80 -20.40 -9.05
C PRO A 33 3.35 -20.10 -8.63
N PRO A 34 2.33 -20.42 -9.46
CA PRO A 34 0.93 -20.15 -9.15
C PRO A 34 0.48 -20.70 -7.79
N GLN A 35 1.00 -21.87 -7.41
CA GLN A 35 0.69 -22.50 -6.12
C GLN A 35 1.20 -21.71 -4.91
N VAL A 36 2.20 -20.84 -5.07
CA VAL A 36 2.68 -19.96 -4.00
C VAL A 36 1.73 -18.79 -3.84
N PHE A 37 1.31 -18.18 -4.95
CA PHE A 37 0.36 -17.08 -4.94
C PHE A 37 -0.99 -17.48 -4.34
N ALA A 38 -1.53 -18.65 -4.71
CA ALA A 38 -2.79 -19.16 -4.16
C ALA A 38 -2.77 -19.36 -2.64
N LYS A 39 -1.58 -19.44 -2.02
CA LYS A 39 -1.39 -19.56 -0.56
C LYS A 39 -0.99 -18.24 0.09
N MET A 40 -0.66 -17.22 -0.68
CA MET A 40 -0.34 -15.90 -0.16
C MET A 40 -1.62 -15.20 0.31
N ARG A 41 -1.61 -14.74 1.56
CA ARG A 41 -2.54 -13.71 1.99
C ARG A 41 -2.04 -12.39 1.43
N LEU A 42 -2.63 -11.96 0.32
CA LEU A 42 -2.36 -10.63 -0.19
C LEU A 42 -2.89 -9.59 0.79
N PRO A 43 -2.17 -8.47 0.98
CA PRO A 43 -2.76 -7.32 1.64
C PRO A 43 -3.99 -6.87 0.85
N VAL A 44 -5.00 -6.36 1.56
CA VAL A 44 -6.11 -5.67 0.89
C VAL A 44 -5.52 -4.39 0.31
N TYR A 45 -5.40 -4.35 -1.02
CA TYR A 45 -5.06 -3.13 -1.72
C TYR A 45 -6.21 -2.14 -1.48
N THR A 46 -5.94 -1.09 -0.71
CA THR A 46 -6.89 -0.01 -0.44
C THR A 46 -6.51 1.19 -1.27
N ASP A 47 -7.49 1.84 -1.89
CA ASP A 47 -7.31 3.13 -2.56
C ASP A 47 -7.45 4.31 -1.58
N GLN A 48 -7.69 4.03 -0.30
CA GLN A 48 -7.84 5.01 0.76
C GLN A 48 -6.72 4.90 1.79
N ILE A 49 -6.14 6.05 2.13
CA ILE A 49 -5.20 6.21 3.24
C ILE A 49 -6.02 6.57 4.48
N SER A 50 -5.90 5.78 5.55
CA SER A 50 -6.44 6.17 6.86
C SER A 50 -5.51 7.17 7.53
N THR A 51 -5.89 8.45 7.53
CA THR A 51 -5.13 9.53 8.17
C THR A 51 -4.91 9.30 9.65
N ASP A 52 -5.92 8.73 10.33
CA ASP A 52 -5.89 8.54 11.77
C ASP A 52 -4.94 7.39 12.15
N ALA A 53 -4.95 6.30 11.38
CA ALA A 53 -4.01 5.19 11.58
C ALA A 53 -2.56 5.62 11.28
N LEU A 54 -2.37 6.47 10.27
CA LEU A 54 -1.05 7.00 9.93
C LEU A 54 -0.52 7.91 11.04
N GLN A 55 -1.35 8.83 11.55
CA GLN A 55 -0.96 9.71 12.65
C GLN A 55 -0.68 8.91 13.93
N GLY A 56 -1.54 7.95 14.29
CA GLY A 56 -1.32 7.11 15.46
C GLY A 56 -0.03 6.29 15.40
N THR A 57 0.37 5.85 14.21
CA THR A 57 1.67 5.19 14.00
C THR A 57 2.83 6.16 14.21
N ALA A 58 2.72 7.38 13.68
CA ALA A 58 3.74 8.42 13.86
C ALA A 58 3.90 8.82 15.35
N ASP A 59 2.79 8.92 16.07
CA ASP A 59 2.78 9.21 17.50
C ASP A 59 3.45 8.07 18.30
N LEU A 60 3.16 6.81 17.95
CA LEU A 60 3.81 5.64 18.56
C LEU A 60 5.32 5.64 18.29
N MET A 61 5.75 5.92 17.06
CA MET A 61 7.16 6.01 16.72
C MET A 61 7.87 7.10 17.51
N ASN A 62 7.22 8.23 17.72
CA ASN A 62 7.78 9.30 18.55
C ASN A 62 7.89 8.87 20.02
N HIS A 63 6.84 8.26 20.57
CA HIS A 63 6.83 7.76 21.94
C HIS A 63 7.94 6.73 22.19
N LEU A 64 8.24 5.88 21.21
CA LEU A 64 9.30 4.88 21.28
C LEU A 64 10.70 5.44 20.94
N GLY A 65 10.81 6.74 20.63
CA GLY A 65 12.10 7.38 20.31
C GLY A 65 12.65 7.08 18.91
N PHE A 66 11.84 6.50 18.02
CA PHE A 66 12.23 6.26 16.62
C PHE A 66 12.20 7.55 15.78
N THR A 67 11.51 8.60 16.25
CA THR A 67 11.60 9.94 15.68
C THR A 67 12.05 10.93 16.75
N SER A 68 12.90 11.88 16.35
CA SER A 68 13.43 12.89 17.27
C SER A 68 12.43 13.98 17.64
N LYS A 69 11.36 14.12 16.86
CA LYS A 69 10.27 15.09 17.06
C LYS A 69 8.93 14.50 16.61
N PRO A 70 7.80 14.99 17.15
CA PRO A 70 6.49 14.67 16.64
C PRO A 70 6.39 14.96 15.13
N VAL A 71 5.67 14.10 14.41
CA VAL A 71 5.48 14.21 12.95
C VAL A 71 4.00 14.47 12.68
N ASP A 72 3.69 15.55 11.96
CA ASP A 72 2.35 15.77 11.42
C ASP A 72 2.24 15.06 10.06
N THR A 73 1.46 13.98 10.04
CA THR A 73 1.31 13.16 8.83
C THR A 73 0.32 13.75 7.83
N LYS A 74 -0.54 14.71 8.23
CA LYS A 74 -1.53 15.31 7.33
C LYS A 74 -0.87 16.15 6.25
N GLU A 75 0.21 16.85 6.59
CA GLU A 75 0.98 17.65 5.63
C GLU A 75 1.80 16.80 4.65
N MET A 76 1.98 15.50 4.95
CA MET A 76 2.74 14.57 4.12
C MET A 76 1.88 13.86 3.08
N ILE A 77 0.56 13.94 3.19
CA ILE A 77 -0.37 13.30 2.24
C ILE A 77 -0.58 14.25 1.06
N TRP A 78 -0.22 13.77 -0.13
CA TRP A 78 -0.44 14.50 -1.37
C TRP A 78 -1.93 14.46 -1.77
N PRO A 79 -2.56 15.61 -2.12
CA PRO A 79 -3.96 15.68 -2.52
C PRO A 79 -4.25 15.17 -3.94
#